data_AF-A0A7V2ZM08-F1
#
_entry.id   AF-A0A7V2ZM08-F1
#
_cell.length_a   1.000
_cell.length_b   1.000
_cell.length_c   1.000
_cell.angle_alpha   90.00
_cell.angle_beta   90.00
_cell.angle_gamma   90.00
#
_symmetry.space_group_name_H-M   'P 1'
#
loop_
_entity.id
_entity.type
_entity.pdbx_description
1 polymer ?
#
loop_
_entity_poly.entity_id
_entity_poly.type
_entity_poly.pdbx_seq_one_letter_code
_entity_poly.pdbx_strand_id
1 'polypeptide(L)'
;MNNLAPIALFVYARPDETSKTVEALSKNYLAPESELYIFSDGPKGEKDFNKVAEVRKFIKSITTGFKKIIIIEREKNLGLANSIITGVSEVLRNNDKIIVMEEDLISSPNFLDFLNRSLQKYENNKKVFSVTGYTYQLMIPNGYKFDNYFTTRCESLGWGTWKDRWIKADWELKEFKNFIMNKNAVKNFNRVGSDLIGMLIKQQLGKLDSWAVRWCFTHFNNNAVCSYPTSSKIIHIGEGGFATHVKRQNKLLDTELDFENKQDFVLAEEVFFEKEIVNQYKKFFKLNLIKKIKTKLLLLKFKISS
;
A
#
# COMPACT_ATOMS: atom_id res chain seq x y z
N MET A 1 -14.83 -14.19 19.49
CA MET A 1 -13.71 -14.65 18.66
C MET A 1 -13.19 -13.43 17.93
N ASN A 2 -11.90 -13.10 18.06
CA ASN A 2 -11.34 -11.94 17.35
C ASN A 2 -11.34 -12.24 15.84
N ASN A 3 -12.16 -11.52 15.09
CA ASN A 3 -12.23 -11.65 13.64
C ASN A 3 -10.99 -10.98 13.03
N LEU A 4 -9.92 -11.72 12.78
CA LEU A 4 -8.72 -11.22 12.10
C LEU A 4 -9.02 -10.90 10.63
N ALA A 5 -8.37 -9.87 10.09
CA ALA A 5 -8.49 -9.56 8.69
C ALA A 5 -7.79 -10.64 7.85
N PRO A 6 -8.44 -11.23 6.83
CA PRO A 6 -7.75 -12.10 5.88
C PRO A 6 -6.65 -11.32 5.16
N ILE A 7 -5.59 -12.04 4.81
CA ILE A 7 -4.44 -11.49 4.09
C ILE A 7 -4.61 -11.83 2.61
N ALA A 8 -4.50 -10.85 1.72
CA ALA A 8 -4.40 -11.05 0.29
C ALA A 8 -2.98 -10.74 -0.18
N LEU A 9 -2.26 -11.77 -0.60
CA LEU A 9 -0.93 -11.68 -1.17
C LEU A 9 -0.99 -11.76 -2.69
N PHE A 10 -0.42 -10.77 -3.37
CA PHE A 10 -0.37 -10.70 -4.83
C PHE A 10 1.04 -11.06 -5.33
N VAL A 11 1.12 -12.13 -6.13
CA VAL A 11 2.38 -12.68 -6.65
C VAL A 11 2.35 -12.79 -8.18
N TYR A 12 3.52 -12.74 -8.81
CA TYR A 12 3.64 -12.85 -10.26
C TYR A 12 4.87 -13.66 -10.69
N ALA A 13 5.96 -12.98 -11.06
CA ALA A 13 7.10 -13.58 -11.78
C ALA A 13 8.42 -13.31 -11.05
N ARG A 14 8.37 -13.26 -9.71
CA ARG A 14 9.51 -13.01 -8.83
C ARG A 14 9.62 -14.11 -7.77
N PRO A 15 10.14 -15.30 -8.12
CA PRO A 15 10.19 -16.45 -7.20
C PRO A 15 10.99 -16.16 -5.93
N ASP A 16 12.14 -15.49 -6.04
CA ASP A 16 13.00 -15.16 -4.89
C ASP A 16 12.33 -14.21 -3.91
N GLU A 17 11.75 -13.12 -4.42
CA GLU A 17 11.02 -12.14 -3.61
C GLU A 17 9.76 -12.77 -3.00
N THR A 18 9.00 -13.53 -3.79
CA THR A 18 7.80 -14.25 -3.31
C THR A 18 8.14 -15.14 -2.12
N SER A 19 9.23 -15.92 -2.24
CA SER A 19 9.69 -16.81 -1.17
C SER A 19 10.00 -16.05 0.12
N LYS A 20 10.77 -14.95 0.01
CA LYS A 20 11.14 -14.11 1.16
C LYS A 20 9.92 -13.44 1.80
N THR A 21 8.98 -12.96 0.99
CA THR A 21 7.74 -12.34 1.46
C THR A 21 6.89 -13.33 2.24
N VAL A 22 6.69 -14.54 1.69
CA VAL A 22 5.93 -15.61 2.37
C VAL A 22 6.62 -16.05 3.65
N GLU A 23 7.94 -16.23 3.64
CA GLU A 23 8.72 -16.63 4.81
C GLU A 23 8.63 -15.57 5.93
N ALA A 24 8.74 -14.29 5.59
CA ALA A 24 8.59 -13.22 6.58
C ALA A 24 7.17 -13.17 7.14
N LEU A 25 6.17 -13.31 6.27
CA LEU A 25 4.78 -13.29 6.67
C LEU A 25 4.41 -14.48 7.56
N SER A 26 4.92 -15.69 7.29
CA SER A 26 4.65 -16.88 8.11
C SER A 26 5.30 -16.82 9.50
N LYS A 27 6.30 -15.95 9.70
CA LYS A 27 6.94 -15.68 11.00
C LYS A 27 6.20 -14.63 11.84
N ASN A 28 5.09 -14.06 11.35
CA ASN A 28 4.29 -13.15 12.16
C ASN A 28 3.55 -13.90 13.27
N TYR A 29 3.42 -13.27 14.44
CA TYR A 29 2.77 -13.91 15.60
C TYR A 29 1.33 -14.35 15.32
N LEU A 30 0.58 -13.54 14.56
CA LEU A 30 -0.80 -13.86 14.18
C LEU A 30 -0.93 -14.68 12.88
N ALA A 31 0.17 -15.08 12.25
CA ALA A 31 0.11 -15.87 11.01
C ALA A 31 -0.64 -17.21 11.20
N PRO A 32 -0.41 -18.00 12.28
CA PRO A 32 -1.11 -19.27 12.49
C PRO A 32 -2.63 -19.14 12.64
N GLU A 33 -3.13 -17.95 13.00
CA GLU A 33 -4.57 -17.66 13.16
C GLU A 33 -5.18 -16.98 11.92
N SER A 34 -4.34 -16.57 10.96
CA SER A 34 -4.75 -15.79 9.79
C SER A 34 -5.09 -16.66 8.59
N GLU A 35 -6.09 -16.21 7.81
CA GLU A 35 -6.39 -16.80 6.50
C GLU A 35 -5.60 -16.05 5.41
N LEU A 36 -4.90 -16.78 4.56
CA LEU A 36 -4.08 -16.26 3.47
C LEU A 36 -4.71 -16.60 2.11
N TYR A 37 -5.04 -15.57 1.35
CA TYR A 37 -5.42 -15.63 -0.05
C TYR A 37 -4.21 -15.25 -0.91
N ILE A 38 -3.79 -16.13 -1.82
CA ILE A 38 -2.65 -15.88 -2.71
C ILE A 38 -3.19 -15.76 -4.14
N PHE A 39 -3.12 -14.55 -4.70
CA PHE A 39 -3.48 -14.28 -6.09
C PHE A 39 -2.22 -14.36 -6.96
N SER A 40 -2.22 -15.26 -7.95
CA SER A 40 -1.14 -15.42 -8.92
C SER A 40 -1.64 -15.12 -10.32
N ASP A 41 -1.20 -14.01 -10.90
CA ASP A 41 -1.54 -13.65 -12.28
C ASP A 41 -0.92 -14.64 -13.29
N GLY A 42 -1.54 -14.76 -14.48
CA GLY A 42 -0.97 -15.51 -15.60
C GLY A 42 0.21 -14.78 -16.24
N PRO A 43 1.07 -15.47 -17.02
CA PRO A 43 2.21 -14.84 -17.68
C PRO A 43 1.74 -13.81 -18.73
N LYS A 44 2.42 -12.67 -18.79
CA LYS A 44 2.19 -11.63 -19.82
C LYS A 44 2.74 -12.02 -21.18
N GLY A 45 3.70 -12.94 -21.20
CA GLY A 45 4.30 -13.52 -22.40
C GLY A 45 5.31 -14.61 -22.03
N GLU A 46 5.94 -15.20 -23.04
CA GLU A 46 6.81 -16.38 -22.90
C GLU A 46 7.93 -16.19 -21.86
N LYS A 47 8.53 -15.00 -21.80
CA LYS A 47 9.62 -14.68 -20.85
C LYS A 47 9.23 -14.82 -19.37
N ASP A 48 7.93 -14.68 -19.06
CA ASP A 48 7.43 -14.74 -17.69
C ASP A 48 6.92 -16.16 -17.35
N PHE A 49 6.70 -17.01 -18.35
CA PHE A 49 6.08 -18.35 -18.21
C PHE A 49 6.77 -19.21 -17.15
N ASN A 50 8.10 -19.37 -17.27
CA ASN A 50 8.88 -20.21 -16.34
C ASN A 50 8.86 -19.65 -14.91
N LYS A 51 8.97 -18.33 -14.75
CA LYS A 51 8.99 -17.68 -13.44
C LYS A 51 7.62 -17.75 -12.74
N VAL A 52 6.54 -17.55 -13.49
CA VAL A 52 5.18 -17.73 -12.98
C VAL A 52 4.95 -19.19 -12.58
N ALA A 53 5.41 -20.15 -13.38
CA ALA A 53 5.31 -21.57 -13.04
C ALA A 53 6.09 -21.91 -11.76
N GLU A 54 7.28 -21.34 -11.58
CA GLU A 54 8.09 -21.50 -10.37
C GLU A 54 7.40 -20.91 -9.13
N VAL A 55 6.89 -19.67 -9.23
CA VAL A 55 6.08 -19.04 -8.17
C VAL A 55 4.87 -19.91 -7.81
N ARG A 56 4.13 -20.40 -8.82
CA ARG A 56 2.96 -21.26 -8.60
C ARG A 56 3.31 -22.58 -7.94
N LYS A 57 4.43 -23.19 -8.34
CA LYS A 57 4.94 -24.40 -7.71
C LYS A 57 5.29 -24.15 -6.24
N PHE A 58 5.96 -23.03 -5.95
CA PHE A 58 6.31 -22.63 -4.58
C PHE A 58 5.07 -22.37 -3.72
N ILE A 59 4.12 -21.53 -4.17
CA ILE A 59 2.95 -21.20 -3.34
C ILE A 59 2.08 -22.44 -3.06
N LYS A 60 2.05 -23.41 -3.97
CA LYS A 60 1.35 -24.71 -3.78
C LYS A 60 2.06 -25.64 -2.80
N SER A 61 3.35 -25.47 -2.53
CA SER A 61 4.07 -26.30 -1.55
C SER A 61 3.88 -25.80 -0.11
N ILE A 62 3.34 -24.61 0.09
CA ILE A 62 3.05 -24.04 1.41
C ILE A 62 1.85 -24.78 2.02
N THR A 63 2.10 -25.58 3.04
CA THR A 63 1.08 -26.40 3.72
C THR A 63 0.89 -26.06 5.20
N THR A 64 1.76 -25.22 5.77
CA THR A 64 1.77 -24.85 7.20
C THR A 64 2.05 -23.35 7.36
N GLY A 65 1.85 -22.81 8.58
CA GLY A 65 2.16 -21.42 8.93
C GLY A 65 0.96 -20.46 8.91
N PHE A 66 -0.17 -20.86 8.34
CA PHE A 66 -1.43 -20.10 8.33
C PHE A 66 -2.61 -20.99 8.70
N LYS A 67 -3.68 -20.38 9.22
CA LYS A 67 -4.93 -21.11 9.54
C LYS A 67 -5.53 -21.76 8.31
N LYS A 68 -5.49 -21.04 7.19
CA LYS A 68 -6.04 -21.48 5.90
C LYS A 68 -5.29 -20.78 4.77
N ILE A 69 -4.99 -21.51 3.71
CA ILE A 69 -4.37 -20.97 2.50
C ILE A 69 -5.31 -21.23 1.32
N ILE A 70 -5.62 -20.19 0.55
CA ILE A 70 -6.48 -20.23 -0.63
C ILE A 70 -5.68 -19.64 -1.80
N ILE A 71 -5.43 -20.45 -2.82
CA ILE A 71 -4.65 -20.03 -4.00
C ILE A 71 -5.60 -19.77 -5.17
N ILE A 72 -5.47 -18.59 -5.78
CA ILE A 72 -6.26 -18.16 -6.93
C ILE A 72 -5.30 -17.88 -8.08
N GLU A 73 -5.22 -18.83 -9.02
CA GLU A 73 -4.43 -18.70 -10.23
C GLU A 73 -5.28 -18.08 -11.35
N ARG A 74 -4.85 -16.97 -11.92
CA ARG A 74 -5.50 -16.37 -13.09
C ARG A 74 -4.89 -16.95 -14.37
N GLU A 75 -5.72 -17.19 -15.38
CA GLU A 75 -5.24 -17.65 -16.69
C GLU A 75 -4.40 -16.58 -17.40
N LYS A 76 -4.79 -15.32 -17.28
CA LYS A 76 -4.15 -14.17 -17.95
C LYS A 76 -3.51 -13.23 -16.95
N ASN A 77 -2.53 -12.46 -17.40
CA ASN A 77 -2.01 -11.32 -16.66
C ASN A 77 -3.05 -10.19 -16.68
N LEU A 78 -3.54 -9.78 -15.50
CA LEU A 78 -4.48 -8.67 -15.38
C LEU A 78 -3.75 -7.32 -15.29
N GLY A 79 -2.45 -7.36 -14.95
CA GLY A 79 -1.65 -6.20 -14.60
C GLY A 79 -1.88 -5.82 -13.13
N LEU A 80 -0.85 -5.25 -12.49
CA LEU A 80 -0.83 -5.02 -11.04
C LEU A 80 -2.08 -4.31 -10.53
N ALA A 81 -2.49 -3.23 -11.19
CA ALA A 81 -3.63 -2.46 -10.73
C ALA A 81 -4.95 -3.26 -10.76
N ASN A 82 -5.24 -3.96 -11.86
CA ASN A 82 -6.46 -4.76 -11.95
C ASN A 82 -6.40 -5.99 -11.05
N SER A 83 -5.22 -6.60 -10.90
CA SER A 83 -5.04 -7.73 -9.98
C SER A 83 -5.39 -7.31 -8.55
N ILE A 84 -4.82 -6.20 -8.07
CA ILE A 84 -5.14 -5.64 -6.75
C ILE A 84 -6.63 -5.29 -6.65
N ILE A 85 -7.16 -4.52 -7.61
CA ILE A 85 -8.54 -4.04 -7.54
C ILE A 85 -9.53 -5.22 -7.49
N THR A 86 -9.34 -6.21 -8.35
CA THR A 86 -10.23 -7.39 -8.41
C THR A 86 -10.03 -8.30 -7.21
N GLY A 87 -8.80 -8.69 -6.87
CA GLY A 87 -8.52 -9.59 -5.75
C GLY A 87 -8.96 -9.05 -4.39
N VAL A 88 -8.70 -7.76 -4.11
CA VAL A 88 -9.17 -7.11 -2.88
C VAL A 88 -10.70 -7.08 -2.84
N SER A 89 -11.35 -6.73 -3.95
CA SER A 89 -12.81 -6.75 -4.04
C SER A 89 -13.37 -8.16 -3.85
N GLU A 90 -12.70 -9.19 -4.38
CA GLU A 90 -13.14 -10.57 -4.25
C GLU A 90 -13.11 -11.05 -2.79
N VAL A 91 -12.05 -10.74 -2.04
CA VAL A 91 -11.94 -11.09 -0.61
C VAL A 91 -12.95 -10.29 0.22
N LEU A 92 -13.10 -9.00 -0.04
CA LEU A 92 -14.04 -8.12 0.68
C LEU A 92 -15.52 -8.41 0.38
N ARG A 93 -15.85 -9.27 -0.60
CA ARG A 93 -17.24 -9.72 -0.77
C ARG A 93 -17.77 -10.40 0.49
N ASN A 94 -16.93 -11.23 1.12
CA ASN A 94 -17.29 -12.07 2.25
C ASN A 94 -16.64 -11.63 3.58
N ASN A 95 -15.86 -10.54 3.56
CA ASN A 95 -15.12 -10.05 4.73
C ASN A 95 -15.27 -8.53 4.87
N ASP A 96 -15.38 -8.05 6.11
CA ASP A 96 -15.55 -6.61 6.38
C ASP A 96 -14.24 -5.81 6.31
N LYS A 97 -13.10 -6.50 6.37
CA LYS A 97 -11.75 -5.92 6.33
C LYS A 97 -10.76 -6.87 5.69
N ILE A 98 -9.60 -6.35 5.33
CA ILE A 98 -8.53 -7.09 4.62
C ILE A 98 -7.17 -6.49 4.96
N ILE A 99 -6.12 -7.31 4.90
CA ILE A 99 -4.71 -6.91 4.84
C ILE A 99 -4.17 -7.33 3.47
N VAL A 100 -3.38 -6.48 2.81
CA VAL A 100 -2.91 -6.63 1.45
C VAL A 100 -1.39 -6.57 1.43
N MET A 101 -0.78 -7.54 0.77
CA MET A 101 0.67 -7.71 0.60
C MET A 101 0.99 -7.93 -0.89
N GLU A 102 2.16 -7.47 -1.32
CA GLU A 102 2.73 -7.74 -2.63
C GLU A 102 3.97 -8.63 -2.47
N GLU A 103 4.39 -9.34 -3.54
CA GLU A 103 5.48 -10.33 -3.51
C GLU A 103 6.86 -9.80 -3.14
N ASP A 104 7.03 -8.48 -3.00
CA ASP A 104 8.30 -7.82 -2.73
C ASP A 104 8.33 -7.06 -1.40
N LEU A 105 7.56 -7.53 -0.41
CA LEU A 105 7.47 -6.94 0.92
C LEU A 105 7.93 -7.93 2.01
N ILE A 106 8.95 -7.56 2.78
CA ILE A 106 9.35 -8.30 3.98
C ILE A 106 8.70 -7.63 5.19
N SER A 107 7.97 -8.42 5.98
CA SER A 107 7.31 -7.97 7.20
C SER A 107 8.13 -8.23 8.46
N SER A 108 7.93 -7.40 9.48
CA SER A 108 8.39 -7.68 10.85
C SER A 108 7.50 -8.75 11.49
N PRO A 109 7.96 -9.45 12.55
CA PRO A 109 7.15 -10.46 13.24
C PRO A 109 5.84 -9.93 13.87
N ASN A 110 5.74 -8.63 14.10
CA ASN A 110 4.57 -7.97 14.69
C ASN A 110 3.74 -7.15 13.68
N PHE A 111 3.95 -7.33 12.37
CA PHE A 111 3.20 -6.60 11.33
C PHE A 111 1.70 -6.90 11.40
N LEU A 112 1.32 -8.17 11.49
CA LEU A 112 -0.08 -8.57 11.56
C LEU A 112 -0.77 -8.09 12.85
N ASP A 113 -0.06 -8.06 13.97
CA ASP A 113 -0.53 -7.50 15.24
C ASP A 113 -0.88 -6.02 15.09
N PHE A 114 0.04 -5.24 14.50
CA PHE A 114 -0.15 -3.80 14.30
C PHE A 114 -1.35 -3.51 13.40
N LEU A 115 -1.45 -4.20 12.25
CA LEU A 115 -2.54 -4.03 11.30
C LEU A 115 -3.88 -4.45 11.89
N ASN A 116 -3.98 -5.63 12.50
CA ASN A 116 -5.25 -6.11 13.06
C ASN A 116 -5.74 -5.23 14.21
N ARG A 117 -4.84 -4.81 15.11
CA ARG A 117 -5.20 -3.93 16.23
C ARG A 117 -5.60 -2.54 15.75
N SER A 118 -4.93 -2.00 14.73
CA SER A 118 -5.33 -0.73 14.11
C SER A 118 -6.67 -0.83 13.36
N LEU A 119 -6.89 -1.92 12.61
CA LEU A 119 -8.15 -2.16 11.91
C LEU A 119 -9.32 -2.34 12.87
N GLN A 120 -9.08 -2.94 14.05
CA GLN A 120 -10.09 -3.02 15.11
C GLN A 120 -10.32 -1.65 15.76
N LYS A 121 -9.23 -0.94 16.13
CA LYS A 121 -9.29 0.36 16.80
C LYS A 121 -10.09 1.40 16.00
N TYR A 122 -9.88 1.43 14.69
CA TYR A 122 -10.43 2.48 13.83
C TYR A 122 -11.67 2.05 13.03
N GLU A 123 -12.24 0.87 13.31
CA GLU A 123 -13.41 0.33 12.61
C GLU A 123 -14.62 1.28 12.60
N ASN A 124 -14.85 1.98 13.70
CA ASN A 124 -15.96 2.93 13.83
C ASN A 124 -15.58 4.37 13.43
N ASN A 125 -14.29 4.68 13.31
CA ASN A 125 -13.84 5.99 12.86
C ASN A 125 -13.78 6.02 11.33
N LYS A 126 -14.90 6.44 10.70
CA LYS A 126 -15.03 6.47 9.24
C LYS A 126 -14.10 7.47 8.53
N LYS A 127 -13.34 8.31 9.26
CA LYS A 127 -12.27 9.13 8.68
C LYS A 127 -11.02 8.33 8.34
N VAL A 128 -10.76 7.21 9.03
CA VAL A 128 -9.62 6.33 8.72
C VAL A 128 -10.03 5.38 7.61
N PHE A 129 -9.40 5.52 6.44
CA PHE A 129 -9.69 4.68 5.28
C PHE A 129 -8.73 3.53 5.13
N SER A 130 -7.50 3.68 5.63
CA SER A 130 -6.49 2.64 5.55
C SER A 130 -5.53 2.70 6.73
N VAL A 131 -4.91 1.56 6.99
CA VAL A 131 -3.76 1.41 7.87
C VAL A 131 -2.64 0.85 7.01
N THR A 132 -1.45 1.39 7.08
CA THR A 132 -0.26 0.79 6.45
C THR A 132 0.67 0.24 7.52
N GLY A 133 1.48 -0.76 7.19
CA GLY A 133 2.60 -1.25 7.98
C GLY A 133 3.90 -0.55 7.62
N TYR A 134 3.91 0.33 6.62
CA TYR A 134 5.11 1.03 6.19
C TYR A 134 5.18 2.45 6.76
N THR A 135 6.36 2.90 7.14
CA THR A 135 6.66 4.34 7.32
C THR A 135 7.95 4.71 6.62
N TYR A 136 8.03 5.95 6.18
CA TYR A 136 9.27 6.52 5.65
C TYR A 136 10.27 6.77 6.78
N GLN A 137 11.54 6.96 6.43
CA GLN A 137 12.60 7.40 7.35
C GLN A 137 12.35 8.84 7.81
N LEU A 138 11.47 8.98 8.81
CA LEU A 138 11.05 10.24 9.41
C LEU A 138 11.49 10.28 10.86
N MET A 139 11.82 11.47 11.36
CA MET A 139 12.08 11.67 12.78
C MET A 139 10.74 11.76 13.52
N ILE A 140 10.52 10.84 14.45
CA ILE A 140 9.37 10.90 15.37
C ILE A 140 9.69 11.94 16.46
N PRO A 141 8.80 12.91 16.73
CA PRO A 141 9.07 13.96 17.71
C PRO A 141 9.32 13.41 19.12
N ASN A 142 10.18 14.09 19.88
CA ASN A 142 10.45 13.72 21.27
C ASN A 142 9.16 13.79 22.11
N GLY A 143 8.90 12.74 22.90
CA GLY A 143 7.71 12.65 23.73
C GLY A 143 6.43 12.27 22.98
N TYR A 144 6.51 11.90 21.69
CA TYR A 144 5.39 11.29 20.97
C TYR A 144 5.06 9.93 21.60
N LYS A 145 3.81 9.77 22.04
CA LYS A 145 3.38 8.65 22.91
C LYS A 145 2.72 7.49 22.19
N PHE A 146 2.42 7.66 20.90
CA PHE A 146 1.67 6.70 20.12
C PHE A 146 2.58 5.90 19.20
N ASP A 147 2.21 4.66 18.93
CA ASP A 147 2.87 3.78 17.97
C ASP A 147 2.40 4.02 16.53
N ASN A 148 1.48 4.97 16.33
CA ASN A 148 1.00 5.38 15.02
C ASN A 148 0.87 6.89 14.90
N TYR A 149 0.79 7.37 13.66
CA TYR A 149 0.42 8.73 13.32
C TYR A 149 -0.47 8.74 12.08
N PHE A 150 -1.16 9.85 11.84
CA PHE A 150 -2.03 10.00 10.68
C PHE A 150 -1.44 10.95 9.64
N THR A 151 -1.71 10.65 8.37
CA THR A 151 -1.49 11.56 7.26
C THR A 151 -2.60 11.38 6.23
N THR A 152 -2.73 12.35 5.33
CA THR A 152 -3.76 12.33 4.27
C THR A 152 -3.22 11.74 2.97
N ARG A 153 -1.95 11.34 2.98
CA ARG A 153 -1.33 10.50 1.95
C ARG A 153 -1.59 9.06 2.37
N CYS A 154 -2.03 8.23 1.43
CA CYS A 154 -2.14 6.79 1.63
C CYS A 154 -0.84 6.09 1.23
N GLU A 155 -0.65 4.85 1.66
CA GLU A 155 0.48 4.00 1.26
C GLU A 155 -0.02 2.64 0.77
N SER A 156 0.72 2.04 -0.16
CA SER A 156 0.42 0.74 -0.77
C SER A 156 1.32 -0.40 -0.27
N LEU A 157 2.33 -0.11 0.54
CA LEU A 157 3.25 -1.11 1.07
C LEU A 157 2.70 -1.76 2.35
N GLY A 158 2.11 -2.95 2.21
CA GLY A 158 1.60 -3.75 3.33
C GLY A 158 0.53 -3.02 4.12
N TRP A 159 -0.72 -3.07 3.66
CA TRP A 159 -1.78 -2.18 4.15
C TRP A 159 -3.08 -2.92 4.39
N GLY A 160 -4.00 -2.31 5.12
CA GLY A 160 -5.34 -2.83 5.35
C GLY A 160 -6.41 -1.78 5.19
N THR A 161 -7.62 -2.23 4.88
CA THR A 161 -8.81 -1.39 4.75
C THR A 161 -10.07 -2.18 5.12
N TRP A 162 -11.21 -1.51 5.07
CA TRP A 162 -12.54 -2.08 5.29
C TRP A 162 -13.36 -2.03 4.00
N LYS A 163 -14.31 -2.96 3.89
CA LYS A 163 -15.22 -3.10 2.75
C LYS A 163 -15.94 -1.79 2.41
N ASP A 164 -16.57 -1.16 3.39
CA ASP A 164 -17.34 0.09 3.23
C ASP A 164 -16.47 1.31 2.88
N ARG A 165 -15.15 1.23 3.04
CA ARG A 165 -14.19 2.26 2.58
C ARG A 165 -13.72 1.96 1.17
N TRP A 166 -13.38 0.69 0.91
CA TRP A 166 -12.92 0.22 -0.39
C TRP A 166 -13.93 0.49 -1.52
N ILE A 167 -15.22 0.22 -1.28
CA ILE A 167 -16.28 0.44 -2.28
C ILE A 167 -16.49 1.91 -2.68
N LYS A 168 -15.91 2.86 -1.93
CA LYS A 168 -15.98 4.29 -2.26
C LYS A 168 -14.95 4.71 -3.31
N ALA A 169 -14.04 3.81 -3.68
CA ALA A 169 -13.02 4.11 -4.68
C ALA A 169 -13.62 4.26 -6.07
N ASP A 170 -13.37 5.42 -6.67
CA ASP A 170 -13.61 5.66 -8.08
C ASP A 170 -12.35 5.31 -8.88
N TRP A 171 -12.27 4.05 -9.31
CA TRP A 171 -11.12 3.53 -10.06
C TRP A 171 -11.00 4.10 -11.48
N GLU A 172 -12.08 4.69 -12.01
CA GLU A 172 -12.16 5.32 -13.34
C GLU A 172 -11.87 6.83 -13.27
N LEU A 173 -11.81 7.40 -12.07
CA LEU A 173 -11.54 8.82 -11.84
C LEU A 173 -12.50 9.76 -12.60
N LYS A 174 -13.81 9.47 -12.56
CA LYS A 174 -14.87 10.21 -13.26
C LYS A 174 -14.85 11.70 -12.92
N GLU A 175 -14.59 12.03 -11.65
CA GLU A 175 -14.53 13.42 -11.18
C GLU A 175 -13.18 14.14 -11.45
N PHE A 176 -12.24 13.50 -12.13
CA PHE A 176 -10.91 14.07 -12.35
C PHE A 176 -10.94 15.41 -13.09
N LYS A 177 -11.81 15.56 -14.12
CA LYS A 177 -11.91 16.81 -14.90
C LYS A 177 -12.36 17.98 -14.03
N ASN A 178 -13.37 17.78 -13.17
CA ASN A 178 -13.85 18.79 -12.24
C ASN A 178 -12.76 19.13 -11.20
N PHE A 179 -12.14 18.10 -10.63
CA PHE A 179 -11.06 18.23 -9.66
C PHE A 179 -9.89 19.06 -10.20
N ILE A 180 -9.39 18.74 -11.40
CA ILE A 180 -8.17 19.34 -11.94
C ILE A 180 -8.36 20.81 -12.35
N MET A 181 -9.60 21.24 -12.56
CA MET A 181 -9.96 22.63 -12.82
C MET A 181 -10.06 23.47 -11.53
N ASN A 182 -10.34 22.83 -10.40
CA ASN A 182 -10.40 23.48 -9.10
C ASN A 182 -8.99 23.64 -8.48
N LYS A 183 -8.43 24.85 -8.60
CA LYS A 183 -7.08 25.16 -8.06
C LYS A 183 -6.95 24.90 -6.56
N ASN A 184 -8.02 25.14 -5.77
CA ASN A 184 -8.01 24.90 -4.33
C ASN A 184 -8.01 23.40 -4.02
N ALA A 185 -8.80 22.61 -4.75
CA ALA A 185 -8.80 21.16 -4.62
C ALA A 185 -7.43 20.56 -4.95
N VAL A 186 -6.81 20.99 -6.05
CA VAL A 186 -5.45 20.55 -6.44
C VAL A 186 -4.41 20.96 -5.39
N LYS A 187 -4.51 22.18 -4.84
CA LYS A 187 -3.62 22.62 -3.75
C LYS A 187 -3.79 21.74 -2.51
N ASN A 188 -5.03 21.43 -2.14
CA ASN A 188 -5.34 20.58 -0.98
C ASN A 188 -4.90 19.14 -1.18
N PHE A 189 -5.04 18.56 -2.37
CA PHE A 189 -4.53 17.22 -2.69
C PHE A 189 -3.01 17.13 -2.51
N ASN A 190 -2.29 18.20 -2.83
CA ASN A 190 -0.83 18.25 -2.70
C ASN A 190 -0.32 18.65 -1.30
N ARG A 191 -1.19 18.74 -0.28
CA ARG A 191 -0.82 19.31 1.04
C ARG A 191 0.24 18.52 1.82
N VAL A 192 0.43 17.24 1.49
CA VAL A 192 1.40 16.30 2.12
C VAL A 192 2.43 15.77 1.10
N GLY A 193 2.53 16.42 -0.05
CA GLY A 193 3.43 16.03 -1.13
C GLY A 193 2.95 16.53 -2.47
N SER A 194 3.84 17.12 -3.27
CA SER A 194 3.49 17.73 -4.56
C SER A 194 3.64 16.79 -5.75
N ASP A 195 4.04 15.54 -5.49
CA ASP A 195 4.29 14.48 -6.46
C ASP A 195 3.03 13.77 -6.94
N LEU A 196 2.03 13.60 -6.06
CA LEU A 196 0.80 12.85 -6.33
C LEU A 196 0.02 13.39 -7.53
N ILE A 197 -0.08 14.72 -7.69
CA ILE A 197 -0.83 15.31 -8.81
C ILE A 197 -0.25 14.93 -10.17
N GLY A 198 1.09 14.85 -10.28
CA GLY A 198 1.75 14.44 -11.50
C GLY A 198 1.50 12.97 -11.83
N MET A 199 1.43 12.11 -10.81
CA MET A 199 1.07 10.70 -10.96
C MET A 199 -0.39 10.55 -11.39
N LEU A 200 -1.31 11.31 -10.78
CA LEU A 200 -2.73 11.25 -11.09
C LEU A 200 -3.02 11.74 -12.52
N ILE A 201 -2.36 12.81 -12.99
CA ILE A 201 -2.47 13.26 -14.38
C ILE A 201 -1.94 12.19 -15.35
N LYS A 202 -0.80 11.55 -15.02
CA LYS A 202 -0.26 10.46 -15.86
C LYS A 202 -1.21 9.26 -15.92
N GLN A 203 -1.85 8.92 -14.80
CA GLN A 203 -2.88 7.88 -14.74
C GLN A 203 -4.02 8.20 -15.71
N GLN A 204 -4.58 9.43 -15.64
CA GLN A 204 -5.68 9.82 -16.51
C GLN A 204 -5.30 9.83 -18.00
N LEU A 205 -4.04 10.16 -18.31
CA LEU A 205 -3.53 10.16 -19.68
C LEU A 205 -3.11 8.76 -20.18
N GLY A 206 -3.34 7.69 -19.42
CA GLY A 206 -2.92 6.32 -19.77
C GLY A 206 -1.41 6.11 -19.79
N LYS A 207 -0.64 7.01 -19.14
CA LYS A 207 0.84 6.97 -19.08
C LYS A 207 1.38 6.33 -17.81
N LEU A 208 0.48 5.92 -16.92
CA LEU A 208 0.77 5.22 -15.68
C LEU A 208 -0.38 4.23 -15.46
N ASP A 209 -0.05 3.07 -14.91
CA ASP A 209 -1.03 2.09 -14.45
C ASP A 209 -0.85 1.86 -12.94
N SER A 210 -1.37 2.79 -12.15
CA SER A 210 -1.25 2.83 -10.69
C SER A 210 -2.62 2.83 -10.05
N TRP A 211 -2.91 1.79 -9.28
CA TRP A 211 -4.07 1.76 -8.39
C TRP A 211 -3.85 2.66 -7.16
N ALA A 212 -2.64 2.73 -6.62
CA ALA A 212 -2.32 3.47 -5.40
C ALA A 212 -2.62 4.98 -5.50
N VAL A 213 -2.30 5.63 -6.63
CA VAL A 213 -2.62 7.07 -6.79
C VAL A 213 -4.12 7.33 -6.85
N ARG A 214 -4.90 6.39 -7.41
CA ARG A 214 -6.37 6.44 -7.42
C ARG A 214 -6.94 6.22 -6.02
N TRP A 215 -6.32 5.36 -5.24
CA TRP A 215 -6.67 5.14 -3.83
C TRP A 215 -6.40 6.38 -2.96
N CYS A 216 -5.28 7.08 -3.19
CA CYS A 216 -5.01 8.34 -2.53
C CYS A 216 -5.96 9.46 -2.97
N PHE A 217 -6.39 9.47 -4.23
CA PHE A 217 -7.45 10.37 -4.69
C PHE A 217 -8.80 10.07 -4.02
N THR A 218 -9.11 8.79 -3.80
CA THR A 218 -10.29 8.35 -3.04
C THR A 218 -10.25 8.86 -1.59
N HIS A 219 -9.09 8.77 -0.93
CA HIS A 219 -8.91 9.35 0.41
C HIS A 219 -9.18 10.85 0.40
N PHE A 220 -8.63 11.57 -0.58
CA PHE A 220 -8.82 13.01 -0.72
C PHE A 220 -10.30 13.38 -0.89
N ASN A 221 -11.02 12.73 -1.80
CA ASN A 221 -12.45 13.03 -2.04
C ASN A 221 -13.33 12.77 -0.83
N ASN A 222 -12.91 11.87 0.07
CA ASN A 222 -13.64 11.52 1.28
C ASN A 222 -13.13 12.23 2.54
N ASN A 223 -12.19 13.18 2.41
CA ASN A 223 -11.51 13.81 3.55
C ASN A 223 -10.92 12.79 4.54
N ALA A 224 -10.46 11.65 4.03
CA ALA A 224 -10.00 10.52 4.81
C ALA A 224 -8.49 10.58 5.08
N VAL A 225 -8.06 9.77 6.04
CA VAL A 225 -6.68 9.64 6.48
C VAL A 225 -6.22 8.19 6.43
N CYS A 226 -4.91 8.01 6.43
CA CYS A 226 -4.23 6.74 6.58
C CYS A 226 -3.45 6.75 7.90
N SER A 227 -3.51 5.64 8.64
CA SER A 227 -2.72 5.39 9.85
C SER A 227 -1.41 4.71 9.48
N TYR A 228 -0.29 5.30 9.88
CA TYR A 228 1.07 4.81 9.68
C TYR A 228 1.68 4.41 11.03
N PRO A 229 2.54 3.39 11.10
CA PRO A 229 3.28 3.11 12.32
C PRO A 229 4.41 4.14 12.50
N THR A 230 4.88 4.34 13.72
CA THR A 230 6.08 5.15 13.98
C THR A 230 7.38 4.44 13.61
N SER A 231 7.37 3.11 13.57
CA SER A 231 8.47 2.24 13.12
C SER A 231 7.96 1.28 12.04
N SER A 232 8.71 1.12 10.94
CA SER A 232 8.18 0.41 9.77
C SER A 232 8.10 -1.08 10.04
N LYS A 233 6.93 -1.65 9.85
CA LYS A 233 6.65 -3.09 9.91
C LYS A 233 6.92 -3.79 8.59
N ILE A 234 7.24 -3.02 7.54
CA ILE A 234 7.50 -3.49 6.17
C ILE A 234 8.80 -2.88 5.65
N ILE A 235 9.57 -3.66 4.92
CA ILE A 235 10.58 -3.17 3.97
C ILE A 235 10.26 -3.70 2.56
N HIS A 236 10.58 -2.90 1.55
CA HIS A 236 10.35 -3.24 0.15
C HIS A 236 11.65 -3.72 -0.53
N ILE A 237 11.60 -4.87 -1.22
CA ILE A 237 12.77 -5.54 -1.83
C ILE A 237 12.75 -5.57 -3.36
N GLY A 238 11.69 -5.04 -4.00
CA GLY A 238 11.43 -5.17 -5.44
C GLY A 238 12.35 -4.37 -6.38
N GLU A 239 13.20 -3.48 -5.84
CA GLU A 239 14.18 -2.68 -6.58
C GLU A 239 15.64 -3.07 -6.24
N GLY A 240 15.98 -4.37 -6.33
CA GLY A 240 17.37 -4.82 -6.34
C GLY A 240 17.82 -5.80 -5.25
N GLY A 241 16.89 -6.49 -4.57
CA GLY A 241 17.22 -7.60 -3.67
C GLY A 241 18.22 -7.27 -2.56
N PHE A 242 18.67 -8.28 -1.82
CA PHE A 242 19.70 -8.17 -0.77
C PHE A 242 21.12 -7.96 -1.33
N ALA A 243 21.28 -7.38 -2.52
CA ALA A 243 22.60 -7.14 -3.07
C ALA A 243 23.23 -5.93 -2.37
N THR A 244 24.10 -6.19 -1.40
CA THR A 244 24.96 -5.24 -0.68
C THR A 244 25.81 -4.32 -1.58
N HIS A 245 25.75 -4.48 -2.91
CA HIS A 245 26.51 -3.68 -3.88
C HIS A 245 25.70 -3.15 -5.08
N VAL A 246 24.38 -3.34 -5.14
CA VAL A 246 23.56 -2.67 -6.17
C VAL A 246 23.19 -1.30 -5.61
N LYS A 247 23.70 -0.23 -6.24
CA LYS A 247 23.27 1.14 -5.95
C LYS A 247 21.75 1.20 -6.02
N ARG A 248 21.05 1.22 -4.88
CA ARG A 248 19.61 1.45 -4.81
C ARG A 248 19.32 2.73 -5.59
N GLN A 249 18.67 2.61 -6.74
CA GLN A 249 18.40 3.77 -7.59
C GLN A 249 17.37 4.72 -6.93
N ASN A 250 16.61 4.22 -5.95
CA ASN A 250 15.55 4.95 -5.29
C ASN A 250 15.63 4.85 -3.76
N LYS A 251 16.45 5.70 -3.14
CA LYS A 251 16.53 5.85 -1.67
C LYS A 251 15.21 6.28 -1.01
N LEU A 252 14.16 6.58 -1.78
CA LEU A 252 12.89 7.10 -1.27
C LEU A 252 12.12 6.04 -0.46
N LEU A 253 12.29 4.76 -0.78
CA LEU A 253 11.60 3.67 -0.09
C LEU A 253 12.45 3.01 1.00
N ASP A 254 13.69 3.49 1.19
CA ASP A 254 14.56 3.00 2.24
C ASP A 254 13.94 3.29 3.61
N THR A 255 13.78 2.24 4.41
CA THR A 255 13.38 2.30 5.81
C THR A 255 14.05 1.16 6.58
N GLU A 256 13.99 1.27 7.89
CA GLU A 256 14.42 0.22 8.81
C GLU A 256 13.21 -0.61 9.22
N LEU A 257 13.41 -1.92 9.28
CA LEU A 257 12.38 -2.85 9.74
C LEU A 257 12.34 -2.83 11.26
N ASP A 258 11.15 -2.86 11.82
CA ASP A 258 10.95 -3.03 13.24
C ASP A 258 11.38 -4.44 13.68
N PHE A 259 12.31 -4.49 14.63
CA PHE A 259 12.75 -5.73 15.27
C PHE A 259 12.26 -5.83 16.72
N GLU A 260 11.44 -4.86 17.18
CA GLU A 260 10.78 -4.96 18.46
C GLU A 260 9.74 -6.08 18.41
N ASN A 261 9.80 -7.00 19.38
CA ASN A 261 8.87 -8.12 19.52
C ASN A 261 7.53 -7.68 20.16
N LYS A 262 7.13 -6.43 19.92
CA LYS A 262 5.99 -5.76 20.54
C LYS A 262 4.69 -6.20 19.86
N GLN A 263 3.75 -6.78 20.62
CA GLN A 263 2.41 -7.19 20.15
C GLN A 263 1.30 -6.23 20.61
N ASP A 264 1.55 -5.52 21.72
CA ASP A 264 0.68 -4.44 22.21
C ASP A 264 1.17 -3.07 21.71
N PHE A 265 0.29 -2.10 21.48
CA PHE A 265 0.54 -0.87 20.72
C PHE A 265 -0.41 0.19 21.27
N VAL A 266 0.16 1.33 21.60
CA VAL A 266 -0.51 2.53 22.06
C VAL A 266 -0.96 3.30 20.82
N LEU A 267 -2.15 3.01 20.33
CA LEU A 267 -2.72 3.67 19.15
C LEU A 267 -3.46 4.96 19.55
N ALA A 268 -3.29 6.03 18.77
CA ALA A 268 -3.98 7.29 19.00
C ALA A 268 -5.50 7.13 19.00
N GLU A 269 -6.18 7.69 20.01
CA GLU A 269 -7.65 7.64 20.13
C GLU A 269 -8.35 8.46 19.04
N GLU A 270 -7.84 9.66 18.79
CA GLU A 270 -8.41 10.60 17.84
C GLU A 270 -7.47 10.80 16.64
N VAL A 271 -8.08 11.16 15.50
CA VAL A 271 -7.32 11.55 14.32
C VAL A 271 -6.82 12.97 14.50
N PHE A 272 -5.50 13.12 14.67
CA PHE A 272 -4.80 14.39 14.63
C PHE A 272 -3.57 14.30 13.72
N PHE A 273 -3.08 15.46 13.28
CA PHE A 273 -1.90 15.54 12.42
C PHE A 273 -0.74 16.14 13.19
N GLU A 274 0.29 15.34 13.45
CA GLU A 274 1.50 15.84 14.10
C GLU A 274 2.28 16.77 13.14
N LYS A 275 2.50 18.01 13.57
CA LYS A 275 2.97 19.10 12.71
C LYS A 275 4.36 18.82 12.16
N GLU A 276 5.25 18.28 12.99
CA GLU A 276 6.61 17.95 12.58
C GLU A 276 6.64 16.83 11.53
N ILE A 277 5.83 15.78 11.73
CA ILE A 277 5.69 14.68 10.77
C ILE A 277 5.14 15.21 9.43
N VAL A 278 4.06 16.00 9.45
CA VAL A 278 3.48 16.59 8.23
C VAL A 278 4.49 17.47 7.48
N ASN A 279 5.31 18.24 8.19
CA ASN A 279 6.33 19.06 7.55
C ASN A 279 7.44 18.23 6.90
N GLN A 280 7.83 17.11 7.51
CA GLN A 280 8.77 16.18 6.91
C GLN A 280 8.20 15.55 5.63
N TYR A 281 6.93 15.11 5.63
CA TYR A 281 6.24 14.63 4.41
C TYR A 281 6.29 15.67 3.28
N LYS A 282 5.93 16.93 3.58
CA LYS A 282 5.98 18.02 2.59
C LYS A 282 7.36 18.22 2.00
N LYS A 283 8.41 18.09 2.81
CA LYS A 283 9.81 18.22 2.37
C LYS A 283 10.24 17.01 1.53
N PHE A 284 9.93 15.81 2.00
CA PHE A 284 10.30 14.53 1.38
C PHE A 284 9.68 14.37 -0.01
N PHE A 285 8.41 14.72 -0.16
CA PHE A 285 7.66 14.63 -1.42
C PHE A 285 7.60 15.95 -2.21
N LYS A 286 8.52 16.87 -1.92
CA LYS A 286 8.63 18.12 -2.67
C LYS A 286 9.24 17.84 -4.04
N LEU A 287 8.51 18.17 -5.10
CA LEU A 287 9.05 18.12 -6.45
C LEU A 287 10.12 19.20 -6.64
N ASN A 288 11.22 18.84 -7.29
CA ASN A 288 12.16 19.81 -7.84
C ASN A 288 11.53 20.60 -9.01
N LEU A 289 12.17 21.70 -9.40
CA LEU A 289 11.62 22.62 -10.40
C LEU A 289 11.34 21.92 -11.74
N ILE A 290 12.24 21.04 -12.20
CA ILE A 290 12.08 20.29 -13.45
C ILE A 290 10.82 19.41 -13.39
N LYS A 291 10.63 18.65 -12.32
CA LYS A 291 9.44 17.79 -12.15
C LYS A 291 8.15 18.62 -12.05
N LYS A 292 8.20 19.81 -11.43
CA LYS A 292 7.06 20.75 -11.40
C LYS A 292 6.70 21.26 -12.79
N ILE A 293 7.68 21.67 -13.59
CA ILE A 293 7.46 22.12 -14.98
C ILE A 293 6.86 20.99 -15.82
N LYS A 294 7.42 19.78 -15.75
CA LYS A 294 6.88 18.60 -16.44
C LYS A 294 5.42 18.33 -16.06
N THR A 295 5.09 18.44 -14.78
CA THR A 295 3.71 18.27 -14.28
C THR A 295 2.78 19.34 -14.83
N LYS A 296 3.22 20.61 -14.87
CA LYS A 296 2.45 21.72 -15.45
C LYS A 296 2.22 21.53 -16.96
N LEU A 297 3.22 21.05 -17.69
CA LEU A 297 3.10 20.75 -19.12
C LEU A 297 2.12 19.59 -19.38
N LEU A 298 2.16 18.54 -18.55
CA LEU A 298 1.18 17.44 -18.63
C LEU A 298 -0.25 17.94 -18.37
N LEU A 299 -0.41 18.81 -17.37
CA LEU A 299 -1.68 19.44 -17.06
C LEU A 299 -2.20 20.30 -18.23
N LEU A 300 -1.35 21.09 -18.86
CA LEU A 300 -1.72 21.89 -20.03
C LEU A 300 -2.16 20.99 -21.20
N LYS A 301 -1.42 19.91 -21.48
CA LYS A 301 -1.80 18.93 -22.52
C LYS A 301 -3.17 18.34 -22.25
N PHE A 302 -3.43 17.92 -21.01
CA PHE A 302 -4.75 17.40 -20.62
C PHE A 302 -5.87 18.42 -20.88
N LYS A 303 -5.68 19.67 -20.48
CA LYS A 303 -6.68 20.73 -20.65
C LYS A 303 -6.96 21.10 -22.11
N ILE A 304 -6.00 20.88 -23.02
CA ILE A 304 -6.20 21.13 -24.46
C ILE A 304 -6.92 19.95 -25.13
N SER A 305 -6.73 18.73 -24.62
CA SER A 305 -7.33 17.51 -25.18
C SER A 305 -8.71 17.16 -24.61
N SER A 306 -9.26 17.96 -23.69
CA SER A 306 -10.51 17.68 -22.96
C SER A 306 -11.51 18.82 -23.05
#